data_AF-D6PCW7-F1
#
_entry.id   AF-D6PCW7-F1
#
_cell.length_a   1.000
_cell.length_b   1.000
_cell.length_c   1.000
_cell.angle_alpha   90.00
_cell.angle_beta   90.00
_cell.angle_gamma   90.00
#
_symmetry.space_group_name_H-M   'P 1'
#
loop_
_entity.id
_entity.type
_entity.pdbx_description
1 polymer ?
#
loop_
_entity_poly.entity_id
_entity_poly.type
_entity_poly.pdbx_seq_one_letter_code
_entity_poly.pdbx_strand_id
1 'polypeptide(L)'
;MAETSLSEGFNEKCLVSCFEGPSSYTGEDVAEISCHGNPLIVRALIEKCIELGARNAKPGEFTQRAFLNSKIDLAQSEAVIDLINASSSAAMVAASKSVSGNFGENVDKILESLRKIRMLVESSIDFSDQDTNIDFKQINALFKDFKLLLGDFDERIEEGIRIMSEHRVVVAGPPNVGKSSIMNILSGEEASIVTEIKGTTRDPIYKKIQIKDLQVDIYDTAGINDETTDEIERLGIDKSRSLIEGADLVLEVVDAENRDFSLEKNENILKVFNKSDISSPPKEFGGVIVSALEKKNISALEEKFSSFFRAADLMLYFQLEKDTETWLKSFCGNRLLSRPN
;
A
#
# COMPACT_ATOMS: atom_id res chain seq x y z
N MET A 1 -18.50 27.07 -17.77
CA MET A 1 -19.61 26.15 -18.08
C MET A 1 -19.82 26.16 -19.59
N ALA A 2 -19.93 24.99 -20.20
CA ALA A 2 -20.20 24.79 -21.61
C ALA A 2 -21.40 23.85 -21.76
N GLU A 3 -22.12 23.93 -22.87
CA GLU A 3 -23.22 23.03 -23.21
C GLU A 3 -22.92 22.37 -24.55
N THR A 4 -23.08 21.05 -24.64
CA THR A 4 -22.81 20.27 -25.86
C THR A 4 -23.98 19.35 -26.17
N SER A 5 -24.26 19.17 -27.47
CA SER A 5 -25.28 18.22 -27.93
C SER A 5 -24.62 16.87 -28.18
N LEU A 6 -25.04 15.85 -27.44
CA LEU A 6 -24.47 14.49 -27.54
C LEU A 6 -25.32 13.57 -28.43
N SER A 7 -26.62 13.82 -28.53
CA SER A 7 -27.53 13.12 -29.45
C SER A 7 -28.76 13.97 -29.75
N GLU A 8 -29.58 13.51 -30.70
CA GLU A 8 -30.81 14.19 -31.08
C GLU A 8 -31.74 14.34 -29.86
N GLY A 9 -31.96 15.59 -29.42
CA GLY A 9 -32.79 15.90 -28.26
C GLY A 9 -32.09 15.81 -26.89
N PHE A 10 -30.77 15.55 -26.83
CA PHE A 10 -30.03 15.50 -25.57
C PHE A 10 -28.83 16.45 -25.55
N ASN A 11 -28.89 17.43 -24.65
CA ASN A 11 -27.80 18.34 -24.35
C ASN A 11 -27.24 18.04 -22.95
N GLU A 12 -25.93 18.19 -22.82
CA GLU A 12 -25.23 18.06 -21.56
C GLU A 12 -24.52 19.36 -21.20
N LYS A 13 -24.63 19.75 -19.92
CA LYS A 13 -23.91 20.89 -19.36
C LYS A 13 -22.67 20.41 -18.61
N CYS A 14 -21.51 20.92 -19.02
CA CYS A 14 -20.22 20.56 -18.45
C CYS A 14 -19.49 21.78 -17.87
N LEU A 15 -18.60 21.53 -16.93
CA LEU A 15 -17.48 22.41 -16.65
C LEU A 15 -16.30 21.96 -17.52
N VAL A 16 -15.65 22.91 -18.18
CA VAL A 16 -14.45 22.63 -18.96
C VAL A 16 -13.31 23.46 -18.38
N SER A 17 -12.22 22.79 -18.04
CA SER A 17 -10.98 23.37 -17.56
C SER A 17 -9.91 23.18 -18.63
N CYS A 18 -9.36 24.27 -19.16
CA CYS A 18 -8.31 24.22 -20.17
C CYS A 18 -6.96 24.59 -19.53
N PHE A 19 -5.93 23.81 -19.85
CA PHE A 19 -4.56 23.99 -19.41
C PHE A 19 -3.67 24.07 -20.65
N GLU A 20 -3.09 25.24 -20.87
CA GLU A 20 -2.14 25.45 -21.97
C GLU A 20 -0.79 24.82 -21.62
N GLY A 21 -0.18 24.12 -22.58
CA GLY A 21 1.19 23.61 -22.46
C GLY A 21 2.18 24.78 -22.32
N PRO A 22 3.23 24.67 -21.48
CA PRO A 22 3.66 23.49 -20.71
C PRO A 22 3.05 23.39 -19.30
N SER A 23 2.07 24.23 -18.96
CA SER A 23 1.48 24.36 -17.63
C SER A 23 0.33 23.37 -17.37
N SER A 24 0.43 22.17 -17.94
CA SER A 24 -0.51 21.07 -17.75
C SER A 24 0.18 19.86 -17.14
N TYR A 25 -0.61 18.84 -16.76
CA TYR A 25 -0.07 17.57 -16.24
C TYR A 25 0.85 16.88 -17.24
N THR A 26 0.43 16.74 -18.50
CA THR A 26 1.23 16.08 -19.55
C THR A 26 2.34 16.97 -20.09
N GLY A 27 2.27 18.29 -19.88
CA GLY A 27 3.13 19.27 -20.56
C GLY A 27 2.64 19.67 -21.95
N GLU A 28 1.53 19.09 -22.44
CA GLU A 28 0.86 19.43 -23.69
C GLU A 28 -0.42 20.24 -23.42
N ASP A 29 -1.12 20.71 -24.45
CA ASP A 29 -2.44 21.31 -24.25
C ASP A 29 -3.45 20.26 -23.75
N VAL A 30 -4.12 20.54 -22.63
CA VAL A 30 -5.08 19.63 -21.99
C VAL A 30 -6.40 20.33 -21.73
N ALA A 31 -7.51 19.66 -22.02
CA ALA A 31 -8.85 20.08 -21.60
C ALA A 31 -9.51 18.97 -20.78
N GLU A 32 -9.97 19.30 -19.58
CA GLU A 32 -10.74 18.42 -18.70
C GLU A 32 -12.22 18.78 -18.76
N ILE A 33 -13.07 17.79 -19.04
CA ILE A 33 -14.52 17.95 -19.16
C ILE A 33 -15.19 17.26 -17.97
N SER A 34 -15.68 18.05 -17.02
CA SER A 34 -16.47 17.56 -15.88
C SER A 34 -17.95 17.62 -16.23
N CYS A 35 -18.59 16.46 -16.31
CA CYS A 35 -20.00 16.27 -16.66
C CYS A 35 -20.76 15.56 -15.54
N HIS A 36 -22.07 15.38 -15.70
CA HIS A 36 -22.84 14.54 -14.79
C HIS A 36 -22.35 13.09 -14.86
N GLY A 37 -22.15 12.46 -13.68
CA GLY A 37 -21.54 11.13 -13.53
C GLY A 37 -22.39 9.93 -14.00
N ASN A 38 -23.25 10.10 -14.99
CA ASN A 38 -23.97 9.00 -15.62
C ASN A 38 -23.05 8.33 -16.66
N PRO A 39 -22.81 6.99 -16.58
CA PRO A 39 -21.94 6.29 -17.51
C PRO A 39 -22.32 6.46 -19.00
N LEU A 40 -23.61 6.63 -19.31
CA LEU A 40 -24.07 6.88 -20.69
C LEU A 40 -23.63 8.25 -21.21
N ILE A 41 -23.66 9.27 -20.35
CA ILE A 41 -23.22 10.63 -20.68
C ILE A 41 -21.70 10.64 -20.93
N VAL A 42 -20.94 10.03 -20.01
CA VAL A 42 -19.47 9.91 -20.14
C VAL A 42 -19.08 9.20 -21.42
N ARG A 43 -19.74 8.08 -21.74
CA ARG A 43 -19.49 7.35 -22.98
C ARG A 43 -19.79 8.18 -24.22
N ALA A 44 -20.93 8.87 -24.26
CA ALA A 44 -21.30 9.70 -25.40
C ALA A 44 -20.33 10.88 -25.59
N LEU A 45 -19.82 11.47 -24.51
CA LEU A 45 -18.77 12.49 -24.58
C LEU A 45 -17.46 11.94 -25.16
N ILE A 46 -17.02 10.76 -24.72
CA ILE A 46 -15.80 10.11 -25.24
C ILE A 46 -15.96 9.82 -26.74
N GLU A 47 -17.08 9.23 -27.14
CA GLU A 47 -17.39 8.96 -28.55
C GLU A 47 -17.37 10.25 -29.38
N LYS A 48 -17.93 11.35 -28.85
CA LYS A 48 -17.92 12.65 -29.51
C LYS A 48 -16.51 13.23 -29.69
N CYS A 49 -15.66 13.11 -28.67
CA CYS A 49 -14.26 13.51 -28.78
C CYS A 49 -13.52 12.72 -29.86
N ILE A 50 -13.79 11.41 -29.98
CA ILE A 50 -13.19 10.55 -31.00
C ILE A 50 -13.66 10.94 -32.41
N GLU A 51 -14.96 11.23 -32.59
CA GLU A 51 -15.49 11.75 -33.86
C GLU A 51 -14.79 13.05 -34.30
N LEU A 52 -14.41 13.90 -33.35
CA LEU A 52 -13.71 15.16 -33.58
C LEU A 52 -12.20 15.01 -33.77
N GLY A 53 -11.67 13.77 -33.78
CA GLY A 53 -10.28 13.47 -34.10
C GLY A 53 -9.42 13.02 -32.92
N ALA A 54 -9.98 12.89 -31.72
CA ALA A 54 -9.26 12.29 -30.60
C ALA A 54 -9.08 10.77 -30.79
N ARG A 55 -8.09 10.20 -30.10
CA ARG A 55 -7.90 8.75 -29.97
C ARG A 55 -8.07 8.36 -28.50
N ASN A 56 -8.65 7.19 -28.25
CA ASN A 56 -8.61 6.58 -26.92
C ASN A 56 -7.17 6.46 -26.40
N ALA A 57 -6.92 6.97 -25.20
CA ALA A 57 -5.64 6.82 -24.52
C ALA A 57 -5.36 5.35 -24.18
N LYS A 58 -4.08 4.95 -24.23
CA LYS A 58 -3.62 3.66 -23.70
C LYS A 58 -3.55 3.72 -22.17
N PRO A 59 -3.53 2.56 -21.48
CA PRO A 59 -3.26 2.52 -20.04
C PRO A 59 -1.97 3.29 -19.69
N GLY A 60 -2.06 4.24 -18.76
CA GLY A 60 -0.94 5.07 -18.31
C GLY A 60 -0.45 6.13 -19.30
N GLU A 61 -1.09 6.32 -20.46
CA GLU A 61 -0.55 7.20 -21.52
C GLU A 61 -0.38 8.66 -21.09
N PHE A 62 -1.28 9.20 -20.26
CA PHE A 62 -1.17 10.58 -19.74
C PHE A 62 0.07 10.75 -18.87
N THR A 63 0.29 9.85 -17.91
CA THR A 63 1.48 9.86 -17.04
C THR A 63 2.76 9.60 -17.83
N GLN A 64 2.72 8.69 -18.81
CA GLN A 64 3.84 8.46 -19.73
C GLN A 64 4.23 9.75 -20.49
N ARG A 65 3.26 10.52 -20.98
CA ARG A 65 3.52 11.80 -21.66
C ARG A 65 4.12 12.83 -20.70
N ALA A 66 3.62 12.91 -19.47
CA ALA A 66 4.20 13.76 -18.43
C ALA A 66 5.69 13.44 -18.21
N PHE A 67 6.04 12.15 -18.11
CA PHE A 67 7.43 11.70 -18.00
C PHE A 67 8.26 12.07 -19.25
N LEU A 68 7.76 11.79 -20.46
CA LEU A 68 8.47 12.09 -21.71
C LEU A 68 8.69 13.59 -21.92
N ASN A 69 7.80 14.44 -21.40
CA ASN A 69 7.91 15.89 -21.42
C ASN A 69 8.66 16.46 -20.21
N SER A 70 9.36 15.61 -19.44
CA SER A 70 10.15 15.99 -18.26
C SER A 70 9.36 16.77 -17.20
N LYS A 71 8.04 16.54 -17.12
CA LYS A 71 7.18 17.11 -16.06
C LYS A 71 7.36 16.39 -14.73
N ILE A 72 7.66 15.10 -14.82
CA ILE A 72 7.89 14.19 -13.70
C ILE A 72 9.04 13.23 -14.06
N ASP A 73 9.76 12.73 -13.07
CA ASP A 73 10.71 11.63 -13.24
C ASP A 73 10.01 10.25 -13.23
N LEU A 74 10.79 9.18 -13.42
CA LEU A 74 10.24 7.82 -13.47
C LEU A 74 9.69 7.37 -12.11
N ALA A 75 10.35 7.73 -11.01
CA ALA A 75 9.92 7.36 -9.67
C ALA A 75 8.61 8.07 -9.29
N GLN A 76 8.45 9.33 -9.70
CA GLN A 76 7.21 10.07 -9.57
C GLN A 76 6.09 9.45 -10.42
N SER A 77 6.39 9.01 -11.64
CA SER A 77 5.44 8.30 -12.50
C SER A 77 4.93 7.00 -11.85
N GLU A 78 5.82 6.21 -11.25
CA GLU A 78 5.44 4.99 -10.51
C GLU A 78 4.68 5.34 -9.23
N ALA A 79 5.10 6.37 -8.51
CA ALA A 79 4.43 6.79 -7.29
C ALA A 79 2.98 7.27 -7.50
N VAL A 80 2.60 7.70 -8.73
CA VAL A 80 1.20 8.03 -9.06
C VAL A 80 0.30 6.80 -8.96
N ILE A 81 0.73 5.65 -9.48
CA ILE A 81 -0.09 4.43 -9.41
C ILE A 81 -0.14 3.87 -7.98
N ASP A 82 0.98 4.00 -7.25
CA ASP A 82 1.07 3.66 -5.83
C ASP A 82 0.14 4.51 -4.97
N LEU A 83 0.02 5.81 -5.27
CA LEU A 83 -0.89 6.71 -4.57
C LEU A 83 -2.37 6.37 -4.86
N ILE A 84 -2.70 6.01 -6.10
CA ILE A 84 -4.06 5.60 -6.49
C ILE A 84 -4.45 4.29 -5.81
N ASN A 85 -3.50 3.36 -5.68
CA ASN A 85 -3.74 2.03 -5.09
C ASN A 85 -3.43 1.97 -3.59
N ALA A 86 -3.04 3.09 -2.98
CA ALA A 86 -2.63 3.13 -1.58
C ALA A 86 -3.75 2.60 -0.67
N SER A 87 -3.42 1.56 0.08
CA SER A 87 -4.35 0.76 0.87
C SER A 87 -4.32 1.09 2.37
N SER A 88 -3.37 1.95 2.78
CA SER A 88 -3.25 2.48 4.13
C SER A 88 -2.91 3.96 4.09
N SER A 89 -3.20 4.69 5.17
CA SER A 89 -2.77 6.09 5.28
C SER A 89 -1.25 6.22 5.18
N ALA A 90 -0.49 5.28 5.74
CA ALA A 90 0.96 5.29 5.66
C ALA A 90 1.48 5.10 4.21
N ALA A 91 0.92 4.14 3.47
CA ALA A 91 1.23 3.93 2.05
C ALA A 91 0.87 5.17 1.21
N MET A 92 -0.28 5.80 1.50
CA MET A 92 -0.69 7.04 0.83
C MET A 92 0.32 8.18 1.06
N VAL A 93 0.82 8.35 2.28
CA VAL A 93 1.87 9.35 2.58
C VAL A 93 3.18 9.00 1.89
N ALA A 94 3.60 7.74 1.95
CA ALA A 94 4.84 7.29 1.34
C ALA A 94 4.80 7.54 -0.17
N ALA A 95 3.73 7.13 -0.85
CA ALA A 95 3.51 7.39 -2.26
C ALA A 95 3.46 8.90 -2.57
N SER A 96 2.75 9.70 -1.75
CA SER A 96 2.67 11.15 -1.91
C SER A 96 4.05 11.84 -1.80
N LYS A 97 4.89 11.42 -0.86
CA LYS A 97 6.28 11.93 -0.74
C LYS A 97 7.11 11.58 -1.96
N SER A 98 6.94 10.39 -2.53
CA SER A 98 7.60 9.99 -3.78
C SER A 98 7.10 10.78 -4.99
N VAL A 99 5.78 10.99 -5.13
CA VAL A 99 5.18 11.89 -6.14
C VAL A 99 5.73 13.31 -6.02
N SER A 100 5.99 13.78 -4.80
CA SER A 100 6.52 15.12 -4.54
C SER A 100 8.00 15.30 -4.93
N GLY A 101 8.69 14.23 -5.37
CA GLY A 101 10.07 14.29 -5.89
C GLY A 101 11.17 14.04 -4.85
N ASN A 102 10.83 13.83 -3.58
CA ASN A 102 11.82 13.60 -2.50
C ASN A 102 12.70 12.37 -2.76
N PHE A 103 12.13 11.31 -3.35
CA PHE A 103 12.90 10.14 -3.75
C PHE A 103 13.98 10.49 -4.79
N GLY A 104 13.59 11.18 -5.87
CA GLY A 104 14.51 11.65 -6.91
C GLY A 104 15.63 12.52 -6.35
N GLU A 105 15.29 13.47 -5.45
CA GLU A 105 16.29 14.32 -4.79
C GLU A 105 17.33 13.52 -3.98
N ASN A 106 16.93 12.42 -3.34
CA ASN A 106 17.86 11.58 -2.58
C ASN A 106 18.76 10.76 -3.50
N VAL A 107 18.22 10.25 -4.61
CA VAL A 107 19.01 9.58 -5.67
C VAL A 107 20.01 10.57 -6.28
N ASP A 108 19.59 11.80 -6.55
CA ASP A 108 20.47 12.85 -7.09
C ASP A 108 21.64 13.18 -6.16
N LYS A 109 21.41 13.20 -4.83
CA LYS A 109 22.51 13.37 -3.85
C LYS A 109 23.54 12.23 -3.93
N ILE A 110 23.07 10.99 -4.09
CA ILE A 110 23.94 9.81 -4.25
C ILE A 110 24.72 9.91 -5.57
N LEU A 111 24.06 10.26 -6.67
CA LEU A 111 24.68 10.45 -7.98
C LEU A 111 25.71 11.60 -7.96
N GLU A 112 25.43 12.71 -7.28
CA GLU A 112 26.38 13.80 -7.10
C GLU A 112 27.63 13.37 -6.32
N SER A 113 27.46 12.54 -5.27
CA SER A 113 28.60 11.97 -4.54
C SER A 113 29.47 11.09 -5.45
N LEU A 114 28.84 10.22 -6.25
CA LEU A 114 29.54 9.39 -7.23
C LEU A 114 30.24 10.20 -8.32
N ARG A 115 29.60 11.26 -8.83
CA ARG A 115 30.20 12.18 -9.83
C ARG A 115 31.46 12.83 -9.28
N LYS A 116 31.47 13.28 -8.02
CA LYS A 116 32.66 13.85 -7.38
C LYS A 116 33.81 12.86 -7.29
N ILE A 117 33.53 11.62 -6.87
CA ILE A 117 34.52 10.55 -6.82
C ILE A 117 35.07 10.28 -8.22
N ARG A 118 34.19 10.12 -9.22
CA ARG A 118 34.56 9.88 -10.61
C ARG A 118 35.46 10.98 -11.15
N MET A 119 35.11 12.25 -10.96
CA MET A 119 35.92 13.39 -11.42
C MET A 119 37.35 13.37 -10.84
N LEU A 120 37.52 13.01 -9.56
CA LEU A 120 38.84 12.93 -8.94
C LEU A 120 39.66 11.74 -9.44
N VAL A 121 39.01 10.61 -9.70
CA VAL A 121 39.68 9.44 -10.26
C VAL A 121 40.10 9.70 -11.70
N GLU A 122 39.22 10.27 -12.52
CA GLU A 122 39.51 10.62 -13.92
C GLU A 122 40.65 11.65 -14.01
N SER A 123 40.62 12.71 -13.22
CA SER A 123 41.73 13.68 -13.19
C SER A 123 43.04 13.03 -12.73
N SER A 124 42.99 12.13 -11.76
CA SER A 124 44.18 11.42 -11.27
C SER A 124 44.81 10.49 -12.33
N ILE A 125 44.00 9.95 -13.25
CA ILE A 125 44.47 9.10 -14.35
C ILE A 125 45.01 9.95 -15.50
N ASP A 126 44.30 11.01 -15.89
CA ASP A 126 44.68 11.85 -17.03
C ASP A 126 45.99 12.63 -16.80
N PHE A 127 46.38 12.88 -15.55
CA PHE A 127 47.61 13.60 -15.19
C PHE A 127 48.73 12.70 -14.63
N SER A 128 48.66 11.38 -14.82
CA SER A 128 49.63 10.42 -14.25
C SER A 128 51.09 10.65 -14.65
N ASP A 129 51.34 11.36 -15.76
CA ASP A 129 52.67 11.71 -16.26
C ASP A 129 53.25 13.00 -15.66
N GLN A 130 52.46 13.75 -14.87
CA GLN A 130 52.84 15.04 -14.29
C GLN A 130 53.04 14.97 -12.76
N ASP A 131 53.88 14.07 -12.22
CA ASP A 131 54.34 14.04 -10.80
C ASP A 131 53.28 14.44 -9.74
N THR A 132 52.00 14.17 -10.00
CA THR A 132 50.88 14.61 -9.17
C THR A 132 50.47 13.40 -8.36
N ASN A 133 50.88 13.39 -7.09
CA ASN A 133 50.51 12.33 -6.16
C ASN A 133 48.98 12.26 -6.06
N ILE A 134 48.41 11.13 -6.47
CA ILE A 134 46.98 10.81 -6.28
C ILE A 134 46.66 10.96 -4.79
N ASP A 135 45.73 11.85 -4.44
CA ASP A 135 45.27 12.00 -3.05
C ASP A 135 44.29 10.88 -2.70
N PHE A 136 44.83 9.68 -2.51
CA PHE A 136 44.08 8.52 -2.04
C PHE A 136 43.39 8.78 -0.71
N LYS A 137 43.87 9.71 0.11
CA LYS A 137 43.24 10.05 1.39
C LYS A 137 41.93 10.80 1.15
N GLN A 138 41.91 11.76 0.23
CA GLN A 138 40.70 12.46 -0.18
C GLN A 138 39.70 11.52 -0.85
N ILE A 139 40.15 10.65 -1.76
CA ILE A 139 39.29 9.66 -2.43
C ILE A 139 38.66 8.71 -1.40
N ASN A 140 39.46 8.17 -0.47
CA ASN A 140 38.94 7.28 0.58
C ASN A 140 37.94 7.97 1.52
N ALA A 141 38.14 9.26 1.82
CA ALA A 141 37.18 10.03 2.61
C ALA A 141 35.83 10.16 1.88
N LEU A 142 35.84 10.53 0.60
CA LEU A 142 34.62 10.63 -0.21
C LEU A 142 33.91 9.28 -0.37
N PHE A 143 34.66 8.19 -0.56
CA PHE A 143 34.08 6.85 -0.58
C PHE A 143 33.44 6.45 0.74
N LYS A 144 34.02 6.87 1.87
CA LYS A 144 33.44 6.62 3.20
C LYS A 144 32.11 7.37 3.34
N ASP A 145 32.07 8.65 2.95
CA ASP A 145 30.86 9.46 3.01
C ASP A 145 29.77 8.93 2.07
N PHE A 146 30.15 8.51 0.86
CA PHE A 146 29.26 7.82 -0.09
C PHE A 146 28.65 6.55 0.51
N LYS A 147 29.46 5.70 1.17
CA LYS A 147 28.98 4.47 1.81
C LYS A 147 27.99 4.75 2.93
N LEU A 148 28.23 5.78 3.74
CA LEU A 148 27.29 6.18 4.79
C LEU A 148 25.97 6.65 4.19
N LEU A 149 26.03 7.51 3.17
CA LEU A 149 24.84 8.00 2.47
C LEU A 149 24.03 6.85 1.83
N LEU A 150 24.72 5.86 1.26
CA LEU A 150 24.08 4.70 0.67
C LEU A 150 23.45 3.79 1.73
N GLY A 151 24.13 3.55 2.85
CA GLY A 151 23.58 2.77 3.96
C GLY A 151 22.31 3.39 4.55
N ASP A 152 22.33 4.72 4.78
CA ASP A 152 21.14 5.46 5.23
C ASP A 152 19.98 5.40 4.21
N PHE A 153 20.30 5.31 2.91
CA PHE A 153 19.32 5.16 1.85
C PHE A 153 18.72 3.76 1.84
N ASP A 154 19.54 2.71 1.92
CA ASP A 154 19.11 1.31 1.93
C ASP A 154 18.13 1.03 3.09
N GLU A 155 18.45 1.49 4.30
CA GLU A 155 17.55 1.33 5.47
C GLU A 155 16.18 1.98 5.24
N ARG A 156 16.15 3.17 4.61
CA ARG A 156 14.89 3.87 4.30
C ARG A 156 14.09 3.19 3.20
N ILE A 157 14.76 2.55 2.24
CA ILE A 157 14.09 1.78 1.19
C ILE A 157 13.42 0.55 1.79
N GLU A 158 14.09 -0.17 2.68
CA GLU A 158 13.50 -1.32 3.37
C GLU A 158 12.27 -0.92 4.19
N GLU A 159 12.34 0.23 4.90
CA GLU A 159 11.20 0.78 5.62
C GLU A 159 10.06 1.20 4.65
N GLY A 160 10.39 1.87 3.56
CA GLY A 160 9.41 2.29 2.54
C GLY A 160 8.71 1.11 1.87
N ILE A 161 9.44 0.04 1.51
CA ILE A 161 8.86 -1.19 0.96
C ILE A 161 7.90 -1.82 1.96
N ARG A 162 8.26 -1.84 3.25
CA ARG A 162 7.41 -2.38 4.32
C ARG A 162 6.11 -1.59 4.48
N ILE A 163 6.18 -0.26 4.41
CA ILE A 163 5.00 0.62 4.48
C ILE A 163 4.09 0.43 3.25
N MET A 164 4.68 0.20 2.08
CA MET A 164 3.98 0.01 0.81
C MET A 164 3.41 -1.41 0.63
N SER A 165 3.98 -2.40 1.32
CA SER A 165 3.54 -3.79 1.20
C SER A 165 2.18 -4.04 1.87
N GLU A 166 1.33 -4.80 1.19
CA GLU A 166 0.10 -5.34 1.77
C GLU A 166 0.47 -6.38 2.84
N HIS A 167 0.02 -6.20 4.08
CA HIS A 167 0.34 -7.13 5.16
C HIS A 167 -0.40 -8.46 4.97
N ARG A 168 0.36 -9.55 4.98
CA ARG A 168 -0.16 -10.92 4.89
C ARG A 168 -0.48 -11.46 6.26
N VAL A 169 -1.75 -11.72 6.49
CA VAL A 169 -2.27 -12.29 7.73
C VAL A 169 -2.71 -13.70 7.46
N VAL A 170 -2.22 -14.66 8.23
CA VAL A 170 -2.60 -16.06 8.07
C VAL A 170 -3.41 -16.52 9.28
N VAL A 171 -4.61 -17.06 9.05
CA VAL A 171 -5.41 -17.69 10.10
C VAL A 171 -5.05 -19.17 10.14
N ALA A 172 -4.47 -19.62 11.25
CA ALA A 172 -3.93 -20.96 11.42
C ALA A 172 -4.43 -21.62 12.70
N GLY A 173 -4.54 -22.95 12.69
CA GLY A 173 -5.07 -23.71 13.81
C GLY A 173 -5.68 -25.05 13.39
N PRO A 174 -5.99 -25.93 14.34
CA PRO A 174 -6.54 -27.26 14.05
C PRO A 174 -7.87 -27.21 13.28
N PRO A 175 -8.32 -28.33 12.68
CA PRO A 175 -9.64 -28.41 12.07
C PRO A 175 -10.75 -28.01 13.05
N ASN A 176 -11.83 -27.42 12.53
CA ASN A 176 -13.05 -27.09 13.28
C ASN A 176 -12.92 -26.11 14.47
N VAL A 177 -11.76 -25.50 14.72
CA VAL A 177 -11.60 -24.43 15.74
C VAL A 177 -12.26 -23.10 15.34
N GLY A 178 -12.76 -23.00 14.11
CA GLY A 178 -13.51 -21.84 13.62
C GLY A 178 -12.66 -20.77 12.91
N LYS A 179 -11.56 -21.16 12.25
CA LYS A 179 -10.70 -20.28 11.42
C LYS A 179 -11.50 -19.46 10.41
N SER A 180 -12.29 -20.12 9.55
CA SER A 180 -13.12 -19.44 8.56
C SER A 180 -14.18 -18.53 9.19
N SER A 181 -14.68 -18.86 10.39
CA SER A 181 -15.60 -18.00 11.14
C SER A 181 -14.90 -16.73 11.63
N ILE A 182 -13.69 -16.85 12.19
CA ILE A 182 -12.86 -15.69 12.57
C ILE A 182 -12.55 -14.82 11.35
N MET A 183 -12.09 -15.42 10.24
CA MET A 183 -11.84 -14.71 9.00
C MET A 183 -13.09 -13.94 8.52
N ASN A 184 -14.26 -14.58 8.52
CA ASN A 184 -15.50 -13.96 8.06
C ASN A 184 -15.95 -12.80 8.96
N ILE A 185 -15.73 -12.89 10.27
CA ILE A 185 -16.08 -11.83 11.22
C ILE A 185 -15.13 -10.65 11.07
N LEU A 186 -13.83 -10.91 10.96
CA LEU A 186 -12.85 -9.86 10.64
C LEU A 186 -13.09 -9.24 9.27
N SER A 187 -13.78 -9.95 8.37
CA SER A 187 -14.23 -9.43 7.07
C SER A 187 -15.54 -8.65 7.13
N GLY A 188 -16.26 -8.60 8.26
CA GLY A 188 -17.63 -8.08 8.28
C GLY A 188 -18.20 -7.76 9.66
N GLU A 189 -17.98 -6.50 10.07
CA GLU A 189 -18.90 -5.62 10.82
C GLU A 189 -18.30 -4.19 10.87
N GLU A 190 -16.96 -4.07 10.91
CA GLU A 190 -16.22 -2.81 10.74
C GLU A 190 -15.29 -2.80 9.51
N ALA A 191 -15.06 -3.96 8.88
CA ALA A 191 -14.18 -4.09 7.74
C ALA A 191 -14.87 -3.91 6.39
N SER A 192 -14.27 -3.10 5.50
CA SER A 192 -14.70 -3.00 4.11
C SER A 192 -14.06 -4.16 3.32
N ILE A 193 -14.88 -4.95 2.61
CA ILE A 193 -14.39 -5.99 1.70
C ILE A 193 -14.06 -5.31 0.37
N VAL A 194 -12.78 -5.26 0.02
CA VAL A 194 -12.34 -4.58 -1.21
C VAL A 194 -12.48 -5.49 -2.43
N THR A 195 -12.41 -6.81 -2.28
CA THR A 195 -12.76 -7.80 -3.33
C THR A 195 -12.56 -9.24 -2.82
N GLU A 196 -13.41 -10.17 -3.26
CA GLU A 196 -13.09 -11.61 -3.22
C GLU A 196 -12.39 -11.99 -4.53
N ILE A 197 -11.06 -12.15 -4.50
CA ILE A 197 -10.32 -12.65 -5.66
C ILE A 197 -10.37 -14.17 -5.60
N LYS A 198 -11.36 -14.77 -6.26
CA LYS A 198 -11.36 -16.21 -6.50
C LYS A 198 -10.27 -16.53 -7.53
N GLY A 199 -9.06 -16.80 -7.03
CA GLY A 199 -8.05 -17.53 -7.78
C GLY A 199 -8.63 -18.87 -8.24
N THR A 200 -8.12 -19.40 -9.36
CA THR A 200 -8.47 -20.73 -9.88
C THR A 200 -8.54 -21.77 -8.77
N THR A 201 -9.35 -22.82 -8.95
CA THR A 201 -9.84 -23.82 -7.96
C THR A 201 -8.80 -24.66 -7.18
N ARG A 202 -7.62 -24.11 -6.91
CA ARG A 202 -6.53 -24.73 -6.16
C ARG A 202 -5.70 -23.73 -5.33
N ASP A 203 -6.05 -22.46 -5.32
CA ASP A 203 -5.39 -21.44 -4.50
C ASP A 203 -6.06 -21.22 -3.15
N PRO A 204 -5.28 -20.86 -2.11
CA PRO A 204 -5.83 -20.66 -0.78
C PRO A 204 -6.87 -19.54 -0.86
N ILE A 205 -7.98 -19.73 -0.16
CA ILE A 205 -9.01 -18.69 -0.08
C ILE A 205 -8.40 -17.54 0.71
N TYR A 206 -8.27 -16.39 0.07
CA TYR A 206 -7.82 -15.17 0.72
C TYR A 206 -8.81 -14.03 0.46
N LYS A 207 -8.89 -13.09 1.40
CA LYS A 207 -9.75 -11.91 1.33
C LYS A 207 -8.92 -10.66 1.56
N LYS A 208 -9.19 -9.62 0.78
CA LYS A 208 -8.73 -8.26 1.08
C LYS A 208 -9.71 -7.63 2.06
N ILE A 209 -9.26 -7.38 3.28
CA ILE A 209 -10.08 -6.78 4.34
C ILE A 209 -9.41 -5.51 4.86
N GLN A 210 -10.22 -4.51 5.19
CA GLN A 210 -9.77 -3.30 5.85
C GLN A 210 -10.13 -3.35 7.33
N ILE A 211 -9.17 -3.52 8.24
CA ILE A 211 -9.42 -3.43 9.69
C ILE A 211 -8.98 -2.05 10.16
N LYS A 212 -9.96 -1.19 10.48
CA LYS A 212 -9.75 0.24 10.79
C LYS A 212 -9.03 0.97 9.63
N ASP A 213 -7.81 1.44 9.87
CA ASP A 213 -6.96 2.17 8.94
C ASP A 213 -5.98 1.26 8.16
N LEU A 214 -6.00 -0.05 8.42
CA LEU A 214 -5.08 -1.01 7.84
C LEU A 214 -5.78 -1.97 6.87
N GLN A 215 -5.33 -2.02 5.63
CA GLN A 215 -5.73 -3.05 4.68
C GLN A 215 -4.75 -4.22 4.72
N VAL A 216 -5.30 -5.44 4.79
CA VAL A 216 -4.53 -6.68 4.86
C VAL A 216 -5.09 -7.74 3.92
N ASP A 217 -4.20 -8.62 3.46
CA ASP A 217 -4.58 -9.87 2.83
C ASP A 217 -4.72 -10.94 3.93
N ILE A 218 -5.95 -11.39 4.21
CA ILE A 218 -6.19 -12.48 5.16
C ILE A 218 -6.33 -13.81 4.40
N TYR A 219 -5.50 -14.78 4.76
CA TYR A 219 -5.48 -16.12 4.18
C TYR A 219 -6.07 -17.14 5.16
N ASP A 220 -7.03 -17.94 4.70
CA ASP A 220 -7.51 -19.11 5.45
C ASP A 220 -6.63 -20.32 5.13
N THR A 221 -6.11 -20.98 6.16
CA THR A 221 -5.36 -22.23 5.99
C THR A 221 -6.27 -23.44 6.17
N ALA A 222 -5.92 -24.55 5.52
CA ALA A 222 -6.49 -25.83 5.88
C ALA A 222 -6.15 -26.12 7.36
N GLY A 223 -7.01 -26.86 8.07
CA GLY A 223 -6.67 -27.28 9.43
C GLY A 223 -5.35 -28.03 9.46
N ILE A 224 -4.41 -27.58 10.29
CA ILE A 224 -3.08 -28.18 10.38
C ILE A 224 -3.19 -29.34 11.38
N ASN A 225 -3.11 -30.57 10.88
CA ASN A 225 -2.99 -31.79 11.67
C ASN A 225 -1.76 -32.56 11.17
N ASP A 226 -0.79 -32.82 12.03
CA ASP A 226 0.49 -33.44 11.63
C ASP A 226 0.39 -34.96 11.38
N GLU A 227 -0.78 -35.59 11.57
CA GLU A 227 -0.95 -37.06 11.55
C GLU A 227 -1.66 -37.63 10.31
N THR A 228 -1.95 -36.84 9.27
CA THR A 228 -2.76 -37.33 8.13
C THR A 228 -1.93 -38.12 7.09
N THR A 229 -2.51 -39.22 6.60
CA THR A 229 -1.94 -40.11 5.55
C THR A 229 -2.47 -39.84 4.13
N ASP A 230 -3.38 -38.87 3.95
CA ASP A 230 -3.93 -38.50 2.63
C ASP A 230 -2.99 -37.51 1.90
N GLU A 231 -2.58 -37.86 0.67
CA GLU A 231 -1.70 -37.02 -0.17
C GLU A 231 -2.30 -35.65 -0.49
N ILE A 232 -3.64 -35.55 -0.61
CA ILE A 232 -4.33 -34.28 -0.88
C ILE A 232 -4.27 -33.37 0.35
N GLU A 233 -4.42 -33.94 1.54
CA GLU A 233 -4.37 -33.19 2.80
C GLU A 233 -2.93 -32.73 3.10
N ARG A 234 -1.93 -33.56 2.76
CA ARG A 234 -0.51 -33.22 2.87
C ARG A 234 -0.12 -32.02 2.01
N LEU A 235 -0.59 -31.96 0.76
CA LEU A 235 -0.42 -30.80 -0.12
C LEU A 235 -1.07 -29.53 0.47
N GLY A 236 -2.20 -29.67 1.17
CA GLY A 236 -2.85 -28.59 1.90
C GLY A 236 -2.03 -28.10 3.10
N ILE A 237 -1.39 -29.02 3.83
CA ILE A 237 -0.51 -28.72 4.96
C ILE A 237 0.77 -28.01 4.51
N ASP A 238 1.43 -28.49 3.45
CA ASP A 238 2.65 -27.87 2.93
C ASP A 238 2.39 -26.45 2.41
N LYS A 239 1.25 -26.24 1.75
CA LYS A 239 0.82 -24.91 1.30
C LYS A 239 0.51 -23.99 2.49
N SER A 240 -0.11 -24.52 3.54
CA SER A 240 -0.40 -23.77 4.77
C SER A 240 0.88 -23.38 5.51
N ARG A 241 1.88 -24.27 5.54
CA ARG A 241 3.21 -23.98 6.11
C ARG A 241 3.94 -22.88 5.33
N SER A 242 3.93 -22.94 4.00
CA SER A 242 4.53 -21.89 3.17
C SER A 242 3.85 -20.52 3.35
N LEU A 243 2.53 -20.50 3.53
CA LEU A 243 1.81 -19.27 3.88
C LEU A 243 2.21 -18.73 5.25
N ILE A 244 2.31 -19.60 6.26
CA ILE A 244 2.72 -19.23 7.62
C ILE A 244 4.15 -18.67 7.65
N GLU A 245 5.08 -19.27 6.90
CA GLU A 245 6.47 -18.78 6.81
C GLU A 245 6.58 -17.39 6.18
N GLY A 246 5.68 -17.06 5.23
CA GLY A 246 5.64 -15.77 4.55
C GLY A 246 4.65 -14.77 5.15
N ALA A 247 4.10 -15.04 6.33
CA ALA A 247 3.10 -14.19 6.98
C ALA A 247 3.76 -13.08 7.81
N ASP A 248 3.22 -11.87 7.70
CA ASP A 248 3.59 -10.76 8.58
C ASP A 248 2.98 -10.94 9.99
N LEU A 249 1.82 -11.59 10.06
CA LEU A 249 1.12 -11.96 11.30
C LEU A 249 0.39 -13.29 11.14
N VAL A 250 0.50 -14.15 12.14
CA VAL A 250 -0.28 -15.39 12.23
C VAL A 250 -1.31 -15.28 13.35
N LEU A 251 -2.59 -15.46 13.01
CA LEU A 251 -3.67 -15.64 13.98
C LEU A 251 -3.77 -17.12 14.34
N GLU A 252 -3.18 -17.50 15.47
CA GLU A 252 -3.25 -18.86 16.01
C GLU A 252 -4.59 -19.06 16.73
N VAL A 253 -5.54 -19.72 16.06
CA VAL A 253 -6.88 -19.98 16.58
C VAL A 253 -6.94 -21.35 17.25
N VAL A 254 -7.29 -21.34 18.54
CA VAL A 254 -7.48 -22.53 19.37
C VAL A 254 -8.86 -22.53 20.02
N ASP A 255 -9.30 -23.68 20.52
CA ASP A 255 -10.50 -23.81 21.36
C ASP A 255 -10.21 -24.69 22.59
N ALA A 256 -11.25 -25.06 23.35
CA ALA A 256 -11.05 -25.85 24.55
C ALA A 256 -10.56 -27.28 24.32
N GLU A 257 -10.76 -27.87 23.14
CA GLU A 257 -10.28 -29.21 22.82
C GLU A 257 -8.85 -29.16 22.27
N ASN A 258 -8.46 -28.02 21.70
CA ASN A 258 -7.21 -27.84 20.98
C ASN A 258 -6.25 -26.85 21.69
N ARG A 259 -6.30 -26.81 23.03
CA ARG A 259 -5.58 -25.81 23.86
C ARG A 259 -4.05 -25.90 23.75
N ASP A 260 -3.54 -27.10 23.53
CA ASP A 260 -2.11 -27.38 23.49
C ASP A 260 -1.50 -27.19 22.10
N PHE A 261 -2.33 -26.84 21.10
CA PHE A 261 -1.83 -26.49 19.77
C PHE A 261 -0.97 -25.23 19.87
N SER A 262 0.24 -25.31 19.32
CA SER A 262 1.13 -24.17 19.19
C SER A 262 1.91 -24.30 17.90
N LEU A 263 1.95 -23.24 17.12
CA LEU A 263 2.86 -23.12 16.01
C LEU A 263 4.26 -22.85 16.57
N GLU A 264 5.22 -23.69 16.24
CA GLU A 264 6.63 -23.41 16.55
C GLU A 264 7.18 -22.37 15.55
N LYS A 265 8.08 -21.50 16.02
CA LYS A 265 9.00 -20.67 15.21
C LYS A 265 8.47 -19.43 14.48
N ASN A 266 7.37 -18.81 14.88
CA ASN A 266 7.01 -17.51 14.32
C ASN A 266 7.00 -16.43 15.42
N GLU A 267 7.81 -15.38 15.29
CA GLU A 267 7.91 -14.28 16.27
C GLU A 267 6.62 -13.43 16.28
N ASN A 268 5.82 -13.54 15.22
CA ASN A 268 4.66 -12.71 14.94
C ASN A 268 3.33 -13.50 15.08
N ILE A 269 3.10 -14.13 16.23
CA ILE A 269 1.88 -14.90 16.51
C ILE A 269 0.95 -14.13 17.45
N LEU A 270 -0.30 -13.93 17.04
CA LEU A 270 -1.40 -13.50 17.90
C LEU A 270 -2.30 -14.70 18.21
N LYS A 271 -2.28 -15.15 19.47
CA LYS A 271 -3.14 -16.25 19.94
C LYS A 271 -4.59 -15.80 20.11
N VAL A 272 -5.52 -16.59 19.60
CA VAL A 272 -6.96 -16.35 19.64
C VAL A 272 -7.67 -17.59 20.18
N PHE A 273 -8.27 -17.48 21.35
CA PHE A 273 -9.13 -18.52 21.91
C PHE A 273 -10.57 -18.31 21.44
N ASN A 274 -11.05 -19.18 20.56
CA ASN A 274 -12.40 -19.15 20.01
C ASN A 274 -13.36 -20.09 20.78
N LYS A 275 -14.66 -19.98 20.49
CA LYS A 275 -15.74 -20.73 21.15
C LYS A 275 -15.86 -20.46 22.66
N SER A 276 -15.58 -19.22 23.07
CA SER A 276 -15.69 -18.80 24.47
C SER A 276 -17.12 -18.83 25.03
N ASP A 277 -18.13 -18.95 24.16
CA ASP A 277 -19.52 -19.22 24.50
C ASP A 277 -19.74 -20.64 25.08
N ILE A 278 -18.88 -21.60 24.72
CA ILE A 278 -18.96 -23.00 25.17
C ILE A 278 -18.04 -23.24 26.37
N SER A 279 -16.88 -22.60 26.39
CA SER A 279 -15.82 -22.95 27.33
C SER A 279 -14.90 -21.77 27.62
N SER A 280 -14.29 -21.75 28.80
CA SER A 280 -13.29 -20.72 29.14
C SER A 280 -11.87 -21.23 28.90
N PRO A 281 -10.95 -20.34 28.48
CA PRO A 281 -9.53 -20.66 28.37
C PRO A 281 -8.89 -20.87 29.75
N PRO A 282 -7.64 -21.37 29.80
CA PRO A 282 -6.82 -21.37 31.01
C PRO A 282 -6.73 -19.96 31.64
N LYS A 283 -6.51 -19.88 32.96
CA LYS A 283 -6.41 -18.60 33.69
C LYS A 283 -5.31 -17.67 33.15
N GLU A 284 -4.29 -18.22 32.51
CA GLU A 284 -3.16 -17.50 31.92
C GLU A 284 -3.10 -17.75 30.40
N PHE A 285 -4.09 -17.23 29.67
CA PHE A 285 -4.06 -17.23 28.21
C PHE A 285 -3.48 -15.90 27.70
N GLY A 286 -2.28 -15.96 27.10
CA GLY A 286 -1.57 -14.79 26.58
C GLY A 286 -2.12 -14.20 25.28
N GLY A 287 -3.41 -14.36 25.01
CA GLY A 287 -4.05 -13.99 23.73
C GLY A 287 -5.45 -13.38 23.90
N VAL A 288 -6.17 -13.24 22.79
CA VAL A 288 -7.52 -12.67 22.77
C VAL A 288 -8.56 -13.78 22.88
N ILE A 289 -9.58 -13.56 23.72
CA ILE A 289 -10.67 -14.52 23.94
C ILE A 289 -11.88 -14.02 23.19
N VAL A 290 -12.42 -14.82 22.27
CA VAL A 290 -13.53 -14.43 21.40
C VAL A 290 -14.59 -15.52 21.30
N SER A 291 -15.82 -15.15 20.94
CA SER A 291 -16.79 -16.10 20.41
C SER A 291 -17.14 -15.64 19.00
N ALA A 292 -16.67 -16.39 18.01
CA ALA A 292 -17.03 -16.12 16.62
C ALA A 292 -18.55 -16.27 16.40
N LEU A 293 -19.17 -17.27 17.03
CA LEU A 293 -20.60 -17.55 16.86
C LEU A 293 -21.48 -16.42 17.42
N GLU A 294 -21.18 -15.97 18.64
CA GLU A 294 -21.95 -14.93 19.35
C GLU A 294 -21.43 -13.51 19.07
N LYS A 295 -20.39 -13.38 18.23
CA LYS A 295 -19.68 -12.11 17.96
C LYS A 295 -19.22 -11.38 19.24
N LYS A 296 -18.76 -12.13 20.25
CA LYS A 296 -18.28 -11.54 21.50
C LYS A 296 -16.79 -11.20 21.42
N ASN A 297 -16.47 -10.00 21.90
CA ASN A 297 -15.10 -9.51 22.07
C ASN A 297 -14.30 -9.35 20.76
N ILE A 298 -14.99 -9.17 19.63
CA ILE A 298 -14.38 -8.98 18.30
C ILE A 298 -13.59 -7.66 18.26
N SER A 299 -14.11 -6.58 18.84
CA SER A 299 -13.39 -5.30 18.89
C SER A 299 -12.04 -5.38 19.62
N ALA A 300 -11.92 -6.24 20.63
CA ALA A 300 -10.63 -6.46 21.31
C ALA A 300 -9.64 -7.22 20.41
N LEU A 301 -10.14 -8.13 19.56
CA LEU A 301 -9.33 -8.80 18.54
C LEU A 301 -8.84 -7.78 17.50
N GLU A 302 -9.73 -6.92 17.00
CA GLU A 302 -9.40 -5.85 16.05
C GLU A 302 -8.41 -4.84 16.66
N GLU A 303 -8.57 -4.45 17.93
CA GLU A 303 -7.60 -3.60 18.63
C GLU A 303 -6.22 -4.23 18.75
N LYS A 304 -6.16 -5.50 19.19
CA LYS A 304 -4.89 -6.20 19.33
C LYS A 304 -4.22 -6.42 17.97
N PHE A 305 -5.01 -6.76 16.97
CA PHE A 305 -4.60 -6.86 15.57
C PHE A 305 -4.01 -5.54 15.06
N SER A 306 -4.74 -4.42 15.16
CA SER A 306 -4.22 -3.13 14.73
C SER A 306 -2.99 -2.71 15.53
N SER A 307 -2.92 -2.99 16.83
CA SER A 307 -1.77 -2.66 17.68
C SER A 307 -0.47 -3.33 17.22
N PHE A 308 -0.57 -4.48 16.58
CA PHE A 308 0.57 -5.22 16.03
C PHE A 308 1.26 -4.44 14.91
N PHE A 309 0.49 -3.80 14.04
CA PHE A 309 1.00 -3.03 12.89
C PHE A 309 1.21 -1.54 13.21
N ARG A 310 0.49 -1.01 14.20
CA ARG A 310 0.44 0.42 14.55
C ARG A 310 1.74 1.04 15.08
N ALA A 311 2.72 0.26 15.53
CA ALA A 311 3.95 0.81 16.10
C ALA A 311 4.75 1.66 15.08
N ALA A 312 4.59 1.40 13.77
CA ALA A 312 5.21 2.19 12.70
C ALA A 312 4.28 3.28 12.13
N ASP A 313 2.96 3.02 12.04
CA ASP A 313 2.02 3.89 11.29
C ASP A 313 1.49 5.11 12.08
N LEU A 314 1.45 5.04 13.41
CA LEU A 314 0.80 6.05 14.25
C LEU A 314 1.50 7.42 14.26
N MET A 315 2.82 7.47 14.06
CA MET A 315 3.54 8.73 13.97
C MET A 315 3.23 9.49 12.68
N LEU A 316 2.97 8.79 11.57
CA LEU A 316 2.72 9.40 10.27
C LEU A 316 1.30 9.97 10.16
N TYR A 317 0.30 9.27 10.69
CA TYR A 317 -1.10 9.68 10.65
C TYR A 317 -1.34 11.03 11.34
N PHE A 318 -0.76 11.24 12.53
CA PHE A 318 -0.89 12.52 13.26
C PHE A 318 -0.22 13.71 12.58
N GLN A 319 0.74 13.45 11.68
CA GLN A 319 1.43 14.51 10.94
C GLN A 319 0.56 15.02 9.78
N LEU A 320 -0.20 14.14 9.12
CA LEU A 320 -1.10 14.48 8.02
C LEU A 320 -2.32 15.32 8.41
N GLU A 321 -2.97 15.01 9.54
CA GLU A 321 -4.17 15.74 9.97
C GLU A 321 -3.86 17.23 10.19
N LYS A 322 -2.69 17.54 10.76
CA LYS A 322 -2.25 18.92 11.01
C LYS A 322 -1.98 19.69 9.71
N ASP A 323 -1.40 19.05 8.71
CA ASP A 323 -1.08 19.69 7.42
C ASP A 323 -2.35 19.94 6.59
N THR A 324 -3.31 19.00 6.62
CA THR A 324 -4.57 19.11 5.88
C THR A 324 -5.47 20.24 6.41
N GLU A 325 -5.59 20.36 7.73
CA GLU A 325 -6.37 21.44 8.34
C GLU A 325 -5.77 22.81 8.05
N THR A 326 -4.44 22.89 8.01
CA THR A 326 -3.70 24.11 7.67
C THR A 326 -3.88 24.49 6.21
N TRP A 327 -3.81 23.53 5.29
CA TRP A 327 -4.05 23.74 3.87
C TRP A 327 -5.50 24.17 3.57
N LEU A 328 -6.49 23.51 4.15
CA LEU A 328 -7.91 23.87 3.97
C LEU A 328 -8.21 25.29 4.47
N LYS A 329 -7.64 25.70 5.60
CA LYS A 329 -7.77 27.07 6.12
C LYS A 329 -7.11 28.11 5.19
N SER A 330 -5.99 27.76 4.57
CA SER A 330 -5.27 28.60 3.61
C SER A 330 -6.04 28.72 2.28
N PHE A 331 -6.57 27.61 1.76
CA PHE A 331 -7.19 27.56 0.44
C PHE A 331 -8.63 28.11 0.42
N CYS A 332 -9.44 27.75 1.42
CA CYS A 332 -10.85 28.15 1.47
C CYS A 332 -11.05 29.56 2.07
N GLY A 333 -10.03 30.10 2.73
CA GLY A 333 -10.20 31.20 3.68
C GLY A 333 -11.22 30.87 4.77
N ASN A 334 -11.47 31.80 5.70
CA ASN A 334 -12.46 31.64 6.77
C ASN A 334 -13.94 31.48 6.29
N ARG A 335 -14.20 31.35 4.98
CA ARG A 335 -15.57 31.38 4.42
C ARG A 335 -16.31 30.05 4.39
N LEU A 336 -15.63 28.91 4.43
CA LEU A 336 -16.28 27.58 4.36
C LEU A 336 -16.41 26.88 5.71
N LEU A 337 -15.72 27.35 6.75
CA LEU A 337 -15.73 26.73 8.09
C LEU A 337 -16.72 27.37 9.07
N SER A 338 -17.46 28.40 8.66
CA SER A 338 -18.63 28.86 9.42
C SER A 338 -19.78 27.88 9.17
N ARG A 339 -19.95 26.89 10.05
CA ARG A 339 -21.20 26.13 10.13
C ARG A 339 -22.37 27.13 10.24
N PRO A 340 -23.45 26.98 9.46
CA PRO A 340 -24.71 27.63 9.81
C PRO A 340 -25.15 27.09 11.18
N ASN A 341 -25.47 27.99 12.11
CA ASN A 341 -26.05 27.65 13.40
C ASN A 341 -27.40 26.94 13.26
#